data_AF-A0A4P0YEY0-F1
#
_entry.id   AF-A0A4P0YEY0-F1
#
_cell.length_a   1.000
_cell.length_b   1.000
_cell.length_c   1.000
_cell.angle_alpha   90.00
_cell.angle_beta   90.00
_cell.angle_gamma   90.00
#
_symmetry.space_group_name_H-M   'P 1'
#
loop_
_entity.id
_entity.type
_entity.pdbx_description
1 polymer ?
#
loop_
_entity_poly.entity_id
_entity_poly.type
_entity_poly.pdbx_seq_one_letter_code
_entity_poly.pdbx_strand_id
1 'polypeptide(L)'
;MSSQREIRLNAFDMNCVGHQSPGLWAHPRDRSWQYKDLEYWVDLARLLERGKFDGLFIADVLGIYDVLNGSGDAAIRQATQVRSTIRWL
;
A
#
# COMPACT_ATOMS: atom_id res chain seq x y z
N MET A 1 3.93 39.70 -5.98
CA MET A 1 3.78 38.84 -4.79
C MET A 1 3.86 37.40 -5.25
N SER A 2 4.78 36.60 -4.72
CA SER A 2 4.79 35.15 -4.96
C SER A 2 3.51 34.58 -4.38
N SER A 3 2.69 33.88 -5.18
CA SER A 3 1.52 33.17 -4.65
C SER A 3 1.99 32.08 -3.69
N GLN A 4 1.44 32.05 -2.48
CA GLN A 4 1.60 30.91 -1.58
C GLN A 4 1.21 29.63 -2.32
N ARG A 5 2.16 28.70 -2.48
CA ARG A 5 1.91 27.41 -3.10
C ARG A 5 1.45 26.43 -2.03
N GLU A 6 0.34 25.75 -2.28
CA GLU A 6 -0.16 24.69 -1.42
C GLU A 6 0.74 23.45 -1.53
N ILE A 7 1.01 22.81 -0.39
CA ILE A 7 1.64 21.48 -0.36
C ILE A 7 0.59 20.46 -0.74
N ARG A 8 0.91 19.58 -1.69
CA ARG A 8 0.06 18.48 -2.10
C ARG A 8 0.35 17.24 -1.26
N LEU A 9 -0.69 16.60 -0.73
CA LEU A 9 -0.60 15.43 0.13
C LEU A 9 -1.22 14.22 -0.58
N ASN A 10 -0.39 13.21 -0.86
CA ASN A 10 -0.85 11.93 -1.37
C ASN A 10 -0.62 10.83 -0.34
N ALA A 11 -1.62 9.98 -0.15
CA ALA A 11 -1.43 8.73 0.59
C ALA A 11 -0.74 7.72 -0.33
N PHE A 12 0.26 7.03 0.19
CA PHE A 12 1.05 6.08 -0.58
C PHE A 12 0.75 4.66 -0.11
N ASP A 13 0.08 3.89 -0.97
CA ASP A 13 -0.35 2.52 -0.67
C ASP A 13 -0.04 1.59 -1.84
N MET A 14 -0.26 0.29 -1.64
CA MET A 14 0.01 -0.74 -2.64
C MET A 14 -0.99 -1.88 -2.48
N ASN A 15 -1.35 -2.54 -3.59
CA ASN A 15 -2.26 -3.69 -3.56
C ASN A 15 -1.56 -4.98 -3.05
N CYS A 16 -1.03 -4.92 -1.85
CA CYS A 16 -0.35 -6.00 -1.14
C CYS A 16 -0.50 -5.82 0.38
N VAL A 17 0.05 -6.75 1.16
CA VAL A 17 0.02 -6.67 2.63
C VAL A 17 1.17 -5.79 3.15
N GLY A 18 2.42 -6.12 2.83
CA GLY A 18 3.60 -5.38 3.30
C GLY A 18 4.17 -4.46 2.23
N HIS A 19 3.89 -3.15 2.30
CA HIS A 19 4.41 -2.17 1.35
C HIS A 19 5.79 -1.61 1.72
N GLN A 20 5.86 -0.69 2.70
CA GLN A 20 7.10 0.02 3.09
C GLN A 20 7.59 -0.31 4.50
N SER A 21 6.77 -0.98 5.31
CA SER A 21 7.07 -1.22 6.73
C SER A 21 7.02 -2.71 7.06
N PRO A 22 8.13 -3.45 6.86
CA PRO A 22 8.20 -4.88 7.12
C PRO A 22 7.74 -5.23 8.54
N GLY A 23 6.90 -6.26 8.66
CA GLY A 23 6.41 -6.79 9.93
C GLY A 23 5.26 -6.03 10.60
N LEU A 24 4.96 -4.77 10.22
CA LEU A 24 3.87 -4.02 10.85
C LEU A 24 2.48 -4.60 10.57
N TRP A 25 2.33 -5.37 9.48
CA TRP A 25 1.10 -6.09 9.16
C TRP A 25 0.64 -7.05 10.27
N ALA A 26 1.55 -7.51 11.12
CA ALA A 26 1.24 -8.38 12.26
C ALA A 26 0.68 -7.62 13.48
N HIS A 27 0.72 -6.28 13.46
CA HIS A 27 0.19 -5.48 14.56
C HIS A 27 -1.36 -5.64 14.63
N PRO A 28 -1.99 -5.80 15.81
CA PRO A 28 -3.43 -6.08 15.92
C PRO A 28 -4.38 -5.03 15.33
N ARG A 29 -3.88 -3.81 15.11
CA ARG A 29 -4.63 -2.69 14.48
C ARG A 29 -4.42 -2.58 12.98
N ASP A 30 -3.48 -3.35 12.43
CA ASP A 30 -3.19 -3.31 11.01
C ASP A 30 -4.30 -4.05 10.23
N ARG A 31 -4.69 -3.45 9.10
CA ARG A 31 -5.74 -3.96 8.22
C ARG A 31 -5.24 -4.23 6.80
N SER A 32 -3.95 -4.08 6.52
CA SER A 32 -3.36 -4.27 5.18
C SER A 32 -3.63 -5.67 4.61
N TRP A 33 -3.80 -6.68 5.46
CA TRP A 33 -4.19 -8.03 5.05
C TRP A 33 -5.57 -8.09 4.35
N GLN A 34 -6.40 -7.06 4.52
CA GLN A 34 -7.71 -6.88 3.87
C GLN A 34 -7.61 -6.24 2.49
N TYR A 35 -6.41 -6.05 1.93
CA TYR A 35 -6.20 -5.38 0.62
C TYR A 35 -7.01 -5.98 -0.55
N LYS A 36 -7.52 -7.21 -0.42
CA LYS A 36 -8.37 -7.85 -1.44
C LYS A 36 -9.84 -7.45 -1.35
N ASP A 37 -10.25 -6.86 -0.23
CA ASP A 37 -11.62 -6.45 0.04
C ASP A 37 -11.86 -5.06 -0.54
N LEU A 38 -12.94 -4.88 -1.29
CA LEU A 38 -13.26 -3.59 -1.89
C LEU A 38 -13.53 -2.53 -0.80
N GLU A 39 -14.11 -2.97 0.31
CA GLU A 39 -14.43 -2.16 1.48
C GLU A 39 -13.19 -1.50 2.08
N TYR A 40 -12.03 -2.20 2.09
CA TYR A 40 -10.76 -1.62 2.55
C TYR A 40 -10.42 -0.35 1.75
N TRP A 41 -10.49 -0.43 0.42
CA TRP A 41 -10.18 0.69 -0.47
C TRP A 41 -11.21 1.80 -0.41
N VAL A 42 -12.50 1.45 -0.32
CA VAL A 42 -13.59 2.44 -0.18
C VAL A 42 -13.47 3.20 1.14
N ASP A 43 -13.17 2.51 2.24
CA ASP A 43 -12.98 3.15 3.55
C ASP A 43 -11.75 4.06 3.55
N LEU A 44 -10.65 3.62 2.92
CA LEU A 44 -9.45 4.43 2.74
C LEU A 44 -9.75 5.70 1.94
N ALA A 45 -10.41 5.58 0.78
CA ALA A 45 -10.77 6.73 -0.04
C ALA A 45 -11.60 7.75 0.75
N ARG A 46 -12.65 7.29 1.46
CA ARG A 46 -13.47 8.16 2.33
C ARG A 46 -12.65 8.82 3.43
N LEU A 47 -11.67 8.12 4.02
CA LEU A 47 -10.78 8.69 5.03
C LEU A 47 -9.91 9.81 4.45
N LEU A 48 -9.34 9.60 3.28
CA LEU A 48 -8.48 10.57 2.59
C LEU A 48 -9.25 11.82 2.15
N GLU A 49 -10.47 11.66 1.63
CA GLU A 49 -11.36 12.78 1.29
C GLU A 49 -11.70 13.64 2.52
N ARG A 50 -12.01 13.00 3.66
CA ARG A 50 -12.22 13.72 4.94
C ARG A 50 -10.96 14.46 5.37
N GLY A 51 -9.78 13.87 5.15
CA GLY A 51 -8.47 14.42 5.47
C GLY A 51 -7.93 15.46 4.48
N LYS A 52 -8.67 15.77 3.40
CA LYS A 52 -8.25 16.73 2.34
C LYS A 52 -6.95 16.33 1.63
N PHE A 53 -6.70 15.04 1.50
CA PHE A 53 -5.62 14.55 0.64
C PHE A 53 -5.95 14.81 -0.83
N ASP A 54 -4.93 15.14 -1.62
CA ASP A 54 -5.06 15.40 -3.06
C ASP A 54 -5.18 14.09 -3.86
N GLY A 55 -4.69 12.97 -3.32
CA GLY A 55 -4.75 11.70 -4.01
C GLY A 55 -4.36 10.48 -3.19
N LEU A 56 -4.73 9.32 -3.72
CA LEU A 56 -4.21 8.01 -3.35
C LEU A 56 -3.28 7.53 -4.46
N PHE A 57 -2.00 7.42 -4.14
CA PHE A 57 -0.98 6.88 -5.04
C PHE A 57 -0.80 5.39 -4.77
N ILE A 58 -1.12 4.56 -5.77
CA ILE A 58 -1.06 3.09 -5.66
C ILE A 58 0.16 2.59 -6.43
N ALA A 59 1.13 2.02 -5.72
CA ALA A 59 2.28 1.35 -6.32
C ALA A 59 1.92 -0.05 -6.87
N ASP A 60 2.76 -0.60 -7.74
CA ASP A 60 2.65 -1.99 -8.21
C ASP A 60 4.01 -2.60 -8.56
N VAL A 61 4.10 -3.92 -8.50
CA VAL A 61 5.25 -4.73 -8.95
C VAL A 61 4.76 -6.00 -9.66
N LEU A 62 5.43 -6.40 -10.72
CA LEU A 62 5.11 -7.64 -11.44
C LEU A 62 5.90 -8.86 -10.93
N GLY A 63 6.96 -8.63 -10.16
CA GLY A 63 7.88 -9.66 -9.67
C GLY A 63 7.90 -9.81 -8.15
N ILE A 64 8.69 -10.76 -7.66
CA ILE A 64 8.93 -10.97 -6.23
C ILE A 64 10.36 -10.52 -5.93
N TYR A 65 10.58 -9.93 -4.74
CA TYR A 65 11.93 -9.65 -4.25
C TYR A 65 12.65 -10.96 -3.89
N ASP A 66 13.65 -11.34 -4.67
CA ASP A 66 14.35 -12.64 -4.60
C ASP A 66 15.88 -12.53 -4.43
N VAL A 67 16.43 -11.32 -4.39
CA VAL A 67 17.88 -11.08 -4.25
C VAL A 67 18.41 -11.62 -2.91
N LEU A 68 17.67 -11.41 -1.82
CA LEU A 68 18.09 -11.85 -0.48
C LEU A 68 18.09 -13.38 -0.41
N ASN A 69 19.27 -13.98 -0.18
CA ASN A 69 19.49 -15.44 -0.17
C ASN A 69 19.13 -16.14 -1.50
N GLY A 70 19.05 -15.41 -2.62
CA GLY A 70 18.73 -15.96 -3.94
C GLY A 70 17.37 -16.64 -4.03
N SER A 71 16.41 -16.24 -3.18
CA SER A 71 15.07 -16.82 -3.08
C SER A 71 14.04 -15.77 -2.67
N GLY A 72 12.82 -15.89 -3.21
CA GLY A 72 11.66 -15.09 -2.79
C GLY A 72 11.10 -15.44 -1.41
N ASP A 73 11.64 -16.45 -0.72
CA ASP A 73 11.11 -16.94 0.56
C ASP A 73 11.01 -15.85 1.63
N ALA A 74 12.01 -14.95 1.69
CA ALA A 74 12.00 -13.86 2.66
C ALA A 74 10.83 -12.90 2.40
N ALA A 75 10.63 -12.51 1.14
CA ALA A 75 9.53 -11.64 0.74
C ALA A 75 8.16 -12.31 0.99
N ILE A 76 8.02 -13.60 0.67
CA ILE A 76 6.78 -14.35 0.90
C ILE A 76 6.45 -14.44 2.39
N ARG A 77 7.43 -14.81 3.23
CA ARG A 77 7.23 -14.94 4.69
C ARG A 77 6.87 -13.62 5.36
N GLN A 78 7.41 -12.51 4.85
CA GLN A 78 7.18 -11.17 5.39
C GLN A 78 6.03 -10.43 4.69
N ALA A 79 5.40 -11.06 3.69
CA ALA A 79 4.39 -10.47 2.81
C ALA A 79 4.85 -9.16 2.13
N THR A 80 6.16 -9.02 1.89
CA THR A 80 6.80 -7.83 1.33
C THR A 80 6.51 -7.73 -0.17
N GLN A 81 5.49 -6.95 -0.52
CA GLN A 81 5.06 -6.71 -1.90
C GLN A 81 4.83 -7.99 -2.71
N VAL A 82 4.48 -9.08 -2.02
CA VAL A 82 4.17 -10.37 -2.64
C VAL A 82 2.66 -10.46 -2.87
N ARG A 83 2.24 -10.50 -4.15
CA ARG A 83 0.85 -10.66 -4.65
C ARG A 83 -0.06 -9.43 -4.33
N SER A 84 -0.76 -8.79 -5.28
CA SER A 84 -1.13 -9.18 -6.66
C SER A 84 -1.75 -8.05 -7.46
N THR A 85 -1.62 -8.20 -8.78
CA THR A 85 -2.65 -8.03 -9.82
C THR A 85 -4.04 -7.67 -9.27
N ILE A 86 -4.56 -6.55 -9.76
CA ILE A 86 -5.88 -6.03 -9.41
C ILE A 86 -6.94 -7.06 -9.83
N ARG A 87 -7.68 -7.63 -8.86
CA ARG A 87 -8.79 -8.56 -9.15
C ARG A 87 -10.03 -7.86 -9.74
N TRP A 88 -10.04 -6.52 -9.69
CA TRP A 88 -11.18 -5.66 -9.97
C TRP A 88 -11.04 -4.84 -11.27
N LEU A 89 -10.00 -5.10 -12.07
CA LEU A 89 -9.77 -4.59 -13.43
C LEU A 89 -9.75 -5.77 -14.38
#